data_AF-A0A8T4KIT1-F1
#
_entry.id   AF-A0A8T4KIT1-F1
#
_cell.length_a   1.000
_cell.length_b   1.000
_cell.length_c   1.000
_cell.angle_alpha   90.00
_cell.angle_beta   90.00
_cell.angle_gamma   90.00
#
_symmetry.space_group_name_H-M   'P 1'
#
loop_
_entity.id
_entity.type
_entity.pdbx_description
1 polymer ?
#
loop_
_entity_poly.entity_id
_entity_poly.type
_entity_poly.pdbx_seq_one_letter_code
_entity_poly.pdbx_strand_id
1 'polypeptide(L)' 'MTKDKKNLPLAPLERLLRKLGAKRVSKGAVKEFSNRLTDYVGKLSAEAATLARHAGRKTIIDEDVKMARRKITS' A
#
# COMPACT_ATOMS: atom_id res chain seq x y z
N MET A 1 -19.38 -12.09 9.81
CA MET A 1 -17.94 -12.35 9.58
C MET A 1 -17.25 -11.03 9.27
N THR A 2 -16.66 -10.41 10.28
CA THR A 2 -15.94 -9.14 10.13
C THR A 2 -14.71 -9.39 9.27
N LYS A 3 -14.75 -9.01 7.99
CA LYS A 3 -13.64 -9.19 7.06
C LYS A 3 -12.39 -8.56 7.67
N ASP A 4 -11.40 -9.40 8.01
CA ASP A 4 -10.04 -8.98 8.26
C ASP A 4 -9.55 -8.21 7.01
N LYS A 5 -9.74 -6.89 7.01
CA LYS A 5 -8.93 -6.02 6.15
C LYS A 5 -7.48 -6.37 6.50
N LYS A 6 -6.75 -7.01 5.59
CA LYS A 6 -5.32 -7.29 5.70
C LYS A 6 -4.58 -5.94 5.73
N ASN A 7 -4.62 -5.33 6.89
CA ASN A 7 -4.00 -4.07 7.21
C ASN A 7 -2.52 -4.29 7.48
N LEU A 8 -1.69 -3.32 7.10
CA LEU A 8 -0.26 -3.38 7.39
C LEU A 8 0.00 -3.57 8.90
N PRO A 9 1.01 -4.37 9.29
CA PRO A 9 1.36 -4.55 10.68
C PRO A 9 1.67 -3.23 11.39
N LEU A 10 0.97 -2.96 12.50
CA LEU A 10 1.04 -1.67 13.20
C LEU A 10 2.43 -1.40 13.79
N ALA A 11 3.08 -2.40 14.39
CA ALA A 11 4.37 -2.18 15.08
C ALA A 11 5.52 -1.82 14.10
N PRO A 12 5.72 -2.50 12.96
CA PRO A 12 6.64 -2.05 11.93
C PRO A 12 6.30 -0.65 11.38
N LEU A 13 5.01 -0.36 11.19
CA LEU A 13 4.56 0.94 10.70
C LEU A 13 4.86 2.06 11.69
N GLU A 14 4.59 1.87 12.97
CA GLU A 14 4.96 2.82 14.03
C GLU A 14 6.46 3.09 14.07
N ARG A 15 7.28 2.02 13.97
CA ARG A 15 8.75 2.15 13.90
C ARG A 15 9.20 2.97 12.70
N LEU A 16 8.60 2.75 11.53
CA LEU A 16 8.89 3.52 10.33
C LEU A 16 8.50 5.00 10.50
N LEU A 17 7.30 5.28 11.01
CA LEU A 17 6.83 6.65 11.24
C LEU A 17 7.77 7.43 12.17
N ARG A 18 8.28 6.77 13.23
CA ARG A 18 9.26 7.37 14.15
C ARG A 18 10.60 7.64 13.47
N LYS A 19 11.10 6.71 12.64
CA LYS A 19 12.32 6.91 11.84
C LYS A 19 12.19 8.06 10.84
N LEU A 20 10.98 8.34 10.36
CA LEU A 20 10.68 9.46 9.47
C LEU A 20 10.47 10.80 10.22
N GLY A 21 10.78 10.87 11.51
CA GLY A 21 10.79 12.11 12.29
C GLY A 21 9.61 12.28 13.26
N ALA A 22 8.68 11.35 13.33
CA ALA A 22 7.58 11.43 14.29
C ALA A 22 8.08 11.11 15.72
N LYS A 23 8.23 12.13 16.57
CA LYS A 23 8.66 11.96 17.98
C LYS A 23 7.68 11.09 18.78
N ARG A 24 6.38 11.25 18.54
CA ARG A 24 5.29 10.48 19.17
C ARG A 24 4.25 10.14 18.10
N VAL A 25 3.69 8.94 18.17
CA VAL A 25 2.60 8.49 17.30
C VAL A 25 1.56 7.80 18.17
N SER A 26 0.30 8.22 18.10
CA SER A 26 -0.77 7.55 18.84
C SER A 26 -1.15 6.22 18.17
N LYS A 27 -1.65 5.25 18.92
CA LYS A 27 -2.15 3.98 18.35
C LYS A 27 -3.21 4.21 17.27
N GLY A 28 -4.08 5.20 17.48
CA GLY A 28 -5.10 5.61 16.50
C GLY A 28 -4.49 6.11 15.19
N ALA A 29 -3.45 6.96 15.27
CA ALA A 29 -2.75 7.44 14.09
C ALA A 29 -2.06 6.28 13.32
N VAL A 30 -1.39 5.36 14.02
CA VAL A 30 -0.78 4.18 13.35
C VAL A 30 -1.84 3.34 12.63
N LYS A 31 -3.01 3.14 13.24
CA LYS A 31 -4.13 2.42 12.61
C LYS A 31 -4.65 3.14 11.37
N GLU A 32 -4.80 4.46 11.43
CA GLU A 32 -5.25 5.24 10.27
C GLU A 32 -4.23 5.23 9.13
N PHE A 33 -2.93 5.38 9.43
CA PHE A 33 -1.88 5.18 8.44
C PHE A 33 -1.95 3.80 7.80
N SER A 34 -2.14 2.76 8.61
CA SER A 34 -2.26 1.39 8.10
C SER A 34 -3.45 1.26 7.15
N ASN A 35 -4.61 1.81 7.50
CA ASN A 35 -5.79 1.76 6.64
C ASN A 35 -5.53 2.46 5.29
N ARG A 36 -4.99 3.68 5.34
CA ARG A 36 -4.73 4.49 4.12
C ARG A 36 -3.69 3.85 3.22
N LEU A 37 -2.61 3.34 3.79
CA LEU A 37 -1.57 2.65 3.03
C LEU A 37 -2.10 1.34 2.42
N THR A 38 -2.90 0.57 3.15
CA THR A 38 -3.54 -0.64 2.60
C THR A 38 -4.48 -0.31 1.46
N ASP A 39 -5.31 0.73 1.59
CA ASP A 39 -6.21 1.17 0.51
C ASP A 39 -5.41 1.64 -0.73
N TYR A 40 -4.31 2.38 -0.54
CA TYR A 40 -3.40 2.79 -1.62
C TYR A 40 -2.75 1.59 -2.32
N VAL A 41 -2.19 0.65 -1.55
CA VAL A 41 -1.58 -0.58 -2.08
C VAL A 41 -2.62 -1.42 -2.83
N GLY A 42 -3.86 -1.48 -2.34
CA GLY A 42 -4.97 -2.14 -3.03
C GLY A 42 -5.23 -1.56 -4.42
N LYS A 43 -5.31 -0.23 -4.54
CA LYS A 43 -5.46 0.44 -5.85
C LYS A 43 -4.26 0.22 -6.76
N LEU A 44 -3.06 0.40 -6.23
CA LEU A 44 -1.81 0.24 -6.97
C LEU A 44 -1.65 -1.19 -7.50
N SER A 45 -1.93 -2.20 -6.67
CA SER A 45 -1.83 -3.61 -7.06
C SER A 45 -2.86 -4.01 -8.12
N ALA A 46 -4.09 -3.52 -8.03
CA ALA A 46 -5.13 -3.79 -9.03
C ALA A 46 -4.76 -3.23 -10.41
N GLU A 47 -4.20 -2.03 -10.45
CA GLU A 47 -3.73 -1.41 -11.68
C GLU A 47 -2.49 -2.13 -12.23
N ALA A 48 -1.49 -2.41 -11.39
CA ALA A 48 -0.30 -3.14 -11.80
C ALA A 48 -0.63 -4.55 -12.32
N ALA A 49 -1.58 -5.25 -11.70
CA ALA A 49 -2.06 -6.54 -12.17
C ALA A 49 -2.76 -6.44 -13.55
N THR A 50 -3.48 -5.35 -13.78
CA THR A 50 -4.13 -5.08 -15.08
C THR A 50 -3.09 -4.86 -16.16
N LEU A 51 -2.06 -4.06 -15.89
CA LEU A 51 -0.93 -3.83 -16.81
C LEU A 51 -0.17 -5.12 -17.13
N ALA A 52 0.15 -5.93 -16.11
CA ALA A 52 0.80 -7.22 -16.30
C ALA A 52 -0.04 -8.14 -17.21
N ARG A 53 -1.35 -8.22 -16.96
CA ARG A 53 -2.29 -9.02 -17.75
C ARG A 53 -2.38 -8.55 -19.20
N HIS A 54 -2.43 -7.24 -19.45
CA HIS A 54 -2.41 -6.69 -20.81
C HIS A 54 -1.11 -7.00 -21.56
N ALA A 55 0.00 -7.11 -20.84
CA ALA A 55 1.28 -7.56 -21.39
C ALA A 55 1.40 -9.10 -21.51
N GLY A 56 0.32 -9.86 -21.28
CA GLY A 56 0.32 -11.33 -21.34
C GLY A 56 1.03 -12.01 -20.16
N ARG A 57 1.41 -11.26 -19.12
CA ARG A 57 2.14 -11.77 -17.95
C ARG A 57 1.18 -12.01 -16.78
N LYS A 58 1.44 -13.07 -16.01
CA LYS A 58 0.77 -13.32 -14.71
C LYS A 58 1.53 -12.72 -13.53
N THR A 59 2.82 -12.44 -13.71
CA THR A 59 3.70 -11.87 -12.70
C THR A 59 3.77 -10.35 -12.86
N ILE A 60 3.46 -9.62 -11.79
CA ILE A 60 3.67 -8.18 -11.70
C ILE A 60 5.17 -7.91 -11.60
N ILE A 61 5.71 -7.10 -12.50
CA ILE A 61 7.11 -6.63 -12.45
C ILE A 61 7.18 -5.19 -11.96
N ASP A 62 8.39 -4.71 -11.69
CA ASP A 62 8.64 -3.35 -11.21
C ASP A 62 8.13 -2.27 -12.18
N GLU A 63 8.24 -2.50 -13.50
CA GLU A 63 7.69 -1.60 -14.52
C GLU A 63 6.16 -1.46 -14.45
N ASP A 64 5.43 -2.54 -14.15
CA ASP A 64 3.96 -2.47 -13.97
C ASP A 64 3.62 -1.59 -12.76
N VAL A 65 4.39 -1.70 -11.67
CA VAL A 65 4.19 -0.89 -10.46
C VAL A 65 4.51 0.58 -10.72
N LYS A 66 5.61 0.87 -11.43
CA LYS A 66 6.00 2.25 -11.80
C LYS A 66 4.92 2.90 -12.67
N MET A 67 4.40 2.18 -13.65
CA MET A 67 3.36 2.69 -14.55
C MET A 67 2.01 2.83 -13.83
N ALA A 68 1.61 1.84 -13.02
CA ALA A 68 0.42 1.93 -12.18
C ALA A 68 0.46 3.14 -11.25
N ARG A 69 1.61 3.42 -10.61
CA ARG A 69 1.80 4.59 -9.74
C ARG A 69 1.53 5.90 -10.48
N ARG A 70 2.04 6.04 -11.72
CA ARG A 70 1.81 7.21 -12.56
C ARG A 70 0.32 7.37 -12.85
N LYS A 71 -0.37 6.28 -13.19
CA LYS A 71 -1.79 6.30 -13.57
C LYS A 71 -2.74 6.60 -12.41
N ILE A 72 -2.45 6.16 -11.18
CA ILE A 72 -3.32 6.43 -10.02
C ILE A 72 -3.09 7.81 -9.37
N THR A 73 -1.99 8.47 -9.71
CA THR A 73 -1.61 9.79 -9.15
C THR A 73 -1.88 10.93 -10.15
N SER A 74 -2.05 10.59 -11.43
CA SER A 74 -2.50 11.52 -12.48
C SER A 74 -4.02 11.62 -12.45
#